data_AF-A0A7T8KEY9-F1
#
_entry.id   AF-A0A7T8KEY9-F1
#
_cell.length_a   1.000
_cell.length_b   1.000
_cell.length_c   1.000
_cell.angle_alpha   90.00
_cell.angle_beta   90.00
_cell.angle_gamma   90.00
#
_symmetry.space_group_name_H-M   'P 1'
#
loop_
_entity.id
_entity.type
_entity.pdbx_description
1 polymer ?
#
loop_
_entity_poly.entity_id
_entity_poly.type
_entity_poly.pdbx_seq_one_letter_code
_entity_poly.pdbx_strand_id
1 'polypeptide(L)'
;FEYAHQKESKHDMHLRKFEFSKALDSVLRLFCQKKHPEITYGVFKELKRKVLTSTIAGRDEKSIGLILQFVLTNLNKTEYSSLAYEIIEVVSELYADKIGTYPSLEKAFSQIRKKIDKEVSNVRTLLEIKSSLQMIHAAAKTPEPELRYEENEIRLANKGKKSNTLSKAPMAWEKMLLDT
;
A
#
# COMPACT_ATOMS: atom_id res chain seq x y z
N PHE A 1 31.19 5.03 -27.22
CA PHE A 1 30.05 5.43 -26.37
C PHE A 1 29.59 6.79 -26.82
N GLU A 2 28.61 6.80 -27.72
CA GLU A 2 28.13 7.99 -28.41
C GLU A 2 26.96 8.56 -27.62
N TYR A 3 27.17 9.65 -26.91
CA TYR A 3 26.09 10.37 -26.25
C TYR A 3 25.32 11.11 -27.34
N ALA A 4 24.20 10.52 -27.79
CA ALA A 4 23.23 11.25 -28.57
C ALA A 4 22.83 12.52 -27.79
N HIS A 5 23.07 13.70 -28.38
CA HIS A 5 22.51 14.94 -27.89
C HIS A 5 20.98 14.84 -27.95
N GLN A 6 20.38 14.32 -26.87
CA GLN A 6 18.95 14.29 -26.70
C GLN A 6 18.50 15.75 -26.67
N LYS A 7 17.76 16.15 -27.70
CA LYS A 7 17.27 17.51 -27.89
C LYS A 7 16.59 17.95 -26.60
N GLU A 8 17.21 18.88 -25.88
CA GLU A 8 16.77 19.37 -24.58
C GLU A 8 15.30 19.80 -24.67
N SER A 9 14.46 19.29 -23.77
CA SER A 9 13.05 19.62 -23.77
C SER A 9 12.87 21.10 -23.39
N LYS A 10 11.84 21.76 -23.94
CA LYS A 10 11.58 23.18 -23.63
C LYS A 10 11.41 23.42 -22.12
N HIS A 11 10.88 22.43 -21.40
CA HIS A 11 10.70 22.50 -19.96
C HIS A 11 12.05 22.50 -19.21
N ASP A 12 12.99 21.67 -19.65
CA ASP A 12 14.34 21.56 -19.04
C ASP A 12 15.14 22.85 -19.22
N MET A 13 15.02 23.47 -20.41
CA MET A 13 15.61 24.79 -20.66
C MET A 13 15.08 25.85 -19.69
N HIS A 14 13.76 25.89 -19.46
CA HIS A 14 13.16 26.83 -18.51
C HIS A 14 13.61 26.55 -17.07
N LEU A 15 13.70 25.28 -16.66
CA LEU A 15 14.19 24.91 -15.33
C LEU A 15 15.64 25.34 -15.10
N ARG A 16 16.53 25.19 -16.09
CA ARG A 16 17.92 25.65 -16.00
C ARG A 16 18.05 27.17 -15.93
N LYS A 17 17.14 27.89 -16.57
CA LYS A 17 17.06 29.36 -16.53
C LYS A 17 16.31 29.90 -15.30
N PHE A 18 15.90 29.02 -14.37
CA PHE A 18 15.10 29.39 -13.20
C PHE A 18 13.74 30.02 -13.56
N GLU A 19 13.23 29.77 -14.77
CA GLU A 19 11.95 30.26 -15.27
C GLU A 19 10.82 29.26 -14.93
N PHE A 20 10.57 29.07 -13.63
CA PHE A 20 9.69 28.03 -13.11
C PHE A 20 8.23 28.13 -13.59
N SER A 21 7.67 29.33 -13.68
CA SER A 21 6.31 29.53 -14.19
C SER A 21 6.18 29.10 -15.65
N LYS A 22 7.17 29.43 -16.49
CA LYS A 22 7.20 29.04 -17.91
C LYS A 22 7.40 27.54 -18.07
N ALA A 23 8.21 26.93 -17.20
CA ALA A 23 8.36 25.47 -17.15
C ALA A 23 7.03 24.79 -16.85
N LEU A 24 6.27 25.30 -15.87
CA LEU A 24 4.97 24.77 -15.51
C LEU A 24 3.94 24.94 -16.65
N ASP A 25 3.83 26.13 -17.23
CA ASP A 25 2.85 26.40 -18.30
C ASP A 25 3.06 25.54 -19.54
N SER A 26 4.31 25.18 -19.80
CA SER A 26 4.65 24.36 -20.95
C SER A 26 4.22 22.89 -20.74
N VAL A 27 4.23 22.36 -19.50
CA VAL A 27 3.74 20.99 -19.19
C VAL A 27 2.26 20.91 -18.85
N LEU A 28 1.59 22.03 -18.56
CA LEU A 28 0.16 22.05 -18.19
C LEU A 28 -0.79 21.82 -19.36
N ARG A 29 -0.30 21.69 -20.59
CA ARG A 29 -1.14 21.37 -21.75
C ARG A 29 -1.78 20.00 -21.57
N LEU A 30 -3.11 19.91 -21.75
CA LEU A 30 -3.88 18.67 -21.57
C LEU A 30 -3.33 17.47 -22.34
N PHE A 31 -2.82 17.71 -23.55
CA PHE A 31 -2.18 16.67 -24.35
C PHE A 31 -0.94 16.09 -23.66
N CYS A 32 -0.08 16.95 -23.11
CA CYS A 32 1.12 16.55 -22.38
C CYS A 32 0.75 15.80 -21.09
N GLN A 33 -0.20 16.33 -20.31
CA GLN A 33 -0.65 15.68 -19.08
C GLN A 33 -1.21 14.27 -19.31
N LYS A 34 -1.91 14.05 -20.43
CA LYS A 34 -2.52 12.75 -20.76
C LYS A 34 -1.54 11.77 -21.37
N LYS A 35 -0.69 12.21 -22.30
CA LYS A 35 0.25 11.32 -23.02
C LYS A 35 1.55 11.09 -22.25
N HIS A 36 2.00 12.10 -21.52
CA HIS A 36 3.30 12.14 -20.85
C HIS A 36 3.18 12.66 -19.40
N PRO A 37 2.36 12.03 -18.54
CA PRO A 37 2.21 12.43 -17.14
C PRO A 37 3.54 12.42 -16.38
N GLU A 38 4.49 11.57 -16.77
CA GLU A 38 5.84 11.48 -16.21
C GLU A 38 6.64 12.79 -16.36
N ILE A 39 6.49 13.49 -17.49
CA ILE A 39 7.17 14.77 -17.74
C ILE A 39 6.55 15.86 -16.86
N THR A 40 5.22 15.94 -16.83
CA THR A 40 4.50 16.90 -15.98
C THR A 40 4.83 16.67 -14.50
N TYR A 41 4.84 15.41 -14.05
CA TYR A 41 5.23 15.04 -12.70
C TYR A 41 6.68 15.45 -12.39
N GLY A 42 7.62 15.21 -13.30
CA GLY A 42 9.03 15.59 -13.14
C GLY A 42 9.19 17.09 -12.89
N VAL A 43 8.51 17.92 -13.67
CA VAL A 43 8.51 19.38 -13.47
C VAL A 43 7.95 19.76 -12.11
N PHE A 44 6.77 19.25 -11.74
CA PHE A 44 6.20 19.54 -10.43
C PHE A 44 7.07 19.06 -9.26
N LYS A 45 7.76 17.94 -9.40
CA LYS A 45 8.70 17.41 -8.39
C LYS A 45 9.91 18.34 -8.20
N GLU A 46 10.41 18.93 -9.27
CA GLU A 46 11.45 19.95 -9.18
C GLU A 46 10.94 21.25 -8.56
N LEU A 47 9.71 21.66 -8.88
CA LEU A 47 9.06 22.83 -8.26
C LEU A 47 8.85 22.63 -6.76
N LYS A 48 8.38 21.44 -6.34
CA LYS A 48 8.20 21.05 -4.93
C LYS A 48 9.44 21.35 -4.09
N ARG A 49 10.64 21.09 -4.63
CA ARG A 49 11.91 21.26 -3.90
C ARG A 49 12.26 22.72 -3.62
N LYS A 50 11.74 23.67 -4.40
CA LYS A 50 12.27 25.04 -4.43
C LYS A 50 11.19 26.13 -4.29
N VAL A 51 10.11 26.04 -5.05
CA VAL A 51 9.25 27.20 -5.36
C VAL A 51 7.80 26.85 -5.73
N LEU A 52 7.25 25.71 -5.27
CA LEU A 52 5.91 25.26 -5.69
C LEU A 52 4.82 26.30 -5.38
N THR A 53 4.73 26.76 -4.13
CA THR A 53 3.75 27.74 -3.68
C THR A 53 3.85 29.05 -4.46
N SER A 54 5.06 29.60 -4.64
CA SER A 54 5.26 30.84 -5.38
C SER A 54 4.98 30.71 -6.88
N THR A 55 5.14 29.52 -7.46
CA THR A 55 4.85 29.28 -8.88
C THR A 55 3.35 29.15 -9.13
N ILE A 56 2.59 28.65 -8.14
CA ILE A 56 1.14 28.48 -8.20
C ILE A 56 0.40 29.76 -7.82
N ALA A 57 0.96 30.60 -6.94
CA ALA A 57 0.37 31.85 -6.51
C ALA A 57 0.15 32.84 -7.67
N GLY A 58 -0.98 33.55 -7.64
CA GLY A 58 -1.31 34.60 -8.62
C GLY A 58 -1.68 34.11 -10.01
N ARG A 59 -1.96 32.81 -10.18
CA ARG A 59 -2.43 32.22 -11.44
C ARG A 59 -3.93 32.46 -11.64
N ASP A 60 -4.36 32.44 -12.89
CA ASP A 60 -5.76 32.58 -13.27
C ASP A 60 -6.54 31.27 -13.07
N GLU A 61 -7.87 31.38 -13.03
CA GLU A 61 -8.78 30.24 -12.84
C GLU A 61 -8.50 29.11 -13.85
N LYS A 62 -8.23 29.45 -15.12
CA LYS A 62 -8.00 28.43 -16.16
C LYS A 62 -6.74 27.62 -15.89
N SER A 63 -5.64 28.28 -15.52
CA SER A 63 -4.38 27.60 -15.19
C SER A 63 -4.52 26.73 -13.95
N ILE A 64 -5.22 27.21 -12.91
CA ILE A 64 -5.53 26.42 -11.71
C ILE A 64 -6.39 25.20 -12.08
N GLY A 65 -7.38 25.37 -12.95
CA GLY A 65 -8.19 24.27 -13.47
C GLY A 65 -7.35 23.18 -14.15
N LEU A 66 -6.34 23.56 -14.93
CA LEU A 66 -5.41 22.61 -15.56
C LEU A 66 -4.52 21.87 -14.54
N ILE A 67 -4.09 22.56 -13.49
CA ILE A 67 -3.33 21.96 -12.38
C ILE A 67 -4.21 20.94 -11.64
N LEU A 68 -5.43 21.31 -11.29
CA LEU A 68 -6.38 20.43 -10.61
C LEU A 68 -6.83 19.25 -11.48
N GLN A 69 -6.89 19.43 -12.80
CA GLN A 69 -7.16 18.34 -13.72
C GLN A 69 -6.01 17.31 -13.75
N PHE A 70 -4.76 17.76 -13.69
CA PHE A 70 -3.59 16.88 -13.56
C PHE A 70 -3.69 16.05 -12.28
N VAL A 71 -3.99 16.71 -11.15
CA VAL A 71 -4.22 16.07 -9.85
C VAL A 71 -5.34 15.04 -9.94
N LEU A 72 -6.52 15.43 -10.46
CA LEU A 72 -7.68 14.54 -10.60
C LEU A 72 -7.36 13.29 -11.43
N THR A 73 -6.54 13.41 -12.46
CA THR A 73 -6.18 12.30 -13.35
C THR A 73 -5.20 11.33 -12.68
N ASN A 74 -4.32 11.84 -11.82
CA ASN A 74 -3.19 11.08 -11.25
C ASN A 74 -3.32 10.78 -9.75
N LEU A 75 -4.39 11.23 -9.08
CA LEU A 75 -4.61 11.04 -7.63
C LEU A 75 -4.55 9.56 -7.21
N ASN A 76 -5.13 8.66 -8.00
CA ASN A 76 -5.22 7.22 -7.68
C ASN A 76 -3.96 6.44 -8.05
N LYS A 77 -2.94 7.09 -8.64
CA LYS A 77 -1.68 6.44 -8.99
C LYS A 77 -0.71 6.62 -7.84
N THR A 78 -0.31 5.52 -7.20
CA THR A 78 0.58 5.53 -6.02
C THR A 78 1.89 6.29 -6.24
N GLU A 79 2.42 6.29 -7.46
CA GLU A 79 3.65 7.00 -7.83
C GLU A 79 3.51 8.54 -7.75
N TYR A 80 2.28 9.04 -7.99
CA TYR A 80 2.00 10.48 -8.13
C TYR A 80 1.15 11.04 -6.99
N SER A 81 0.58 10.19 -6.14
CA SER A 81 -0.37 10.56 -5.09
C SER A 81 0.23 11.53 -4.07
N SER A 82 1.47 11.33 -3.62
CA SER A 82 2.14 12.24 -2.68
C SER A 82 2.27 13.66 -3.22
N LEU A 83 2.68 13.80 -4.48
CA LEU A 83 2.76 15.11 -5.12
C LEU A 83 1.37 15.71 -5.34
N ALA A 84 0.40 14.89 -5.77
CA ALA A 84 -0.97 15.34 -5.98
C ALA A 84 -1.57 15.92 -4.68
N TYR A 85 -1.32 15.29 -3.54
CA TYR A 85 -1.77 15.76 -2.23
C TYR A 85 -1.18 17.12 -1.86
N GLU A 86 0.12 17.33 -2.06
CA GLU A 86 0.76 18.61 -1.78
C GLU A 86 0.28 19.72 -2.71
N ILE A 87 0.02 19.42 -3.97
CA ILE A 87 -0.58 20.39 -4.90
C ILE A 87 -2.00 20.77 -4.42
N ILE A 88 -2.78 19.80 -3.94
CA ILE A 88 -4.12 20.05 -3.37
C ILE A 88 -4.01 20.97 -2.15
N GLU A 89 -3.09 20.69 -1.24
CA GLU A 89 -2.85 21.48 -0.03
C GLU A 89 -2.49 22.93 -0.38
N VAL A 90 -1.49 23.13 -1.25
CA VAL A 90 -1.05 24.46 -1.69
C VAL A 90 -2.17 25.22 -2.41
N VAL A 91 -2.91 24.57 -3.31
CA VAL A 91 -4.02 25.23 -4.01
C VAL A 91 -5.16 25.55 -3.05
N SER A 92 -5.44 24.67 -2.08
CA SER A 92 -6.46 24.90 -1.07
C SER A 92 -6.11 26.10 -0.18
N GLU A 93 -4.85 26.24 0.21
CA GLU A 93 -4.39 27.37 1.04
C GLU A 93 -4.43 28.69 0.25
N LEU A 94 -3.92 28.70 -0.97
CA LEU A 94 -3.79 29.92 -1.78
C LEU A 94 -5.10 30.45 -2.34
N TYR A 95 -6.08 29.58 -2.60
CA TYR A 95 -7.33 29.93 -3.28
C TYR A 95 -8.57 29.64 -2.44
N ALA A 96 -8.44 29.46 -1.12
CA ALA A 96 -9.56 29.29 -0.20
C ALA A 96 -10.57 30.43 -0.30
N ASP A 97 -10.09 31.67 -0.46
CA ASP A 97 -10.90 32.88 -0.61
C ASP A 97 -11.62 32.99 -1.97
N LYS A 98 -11.21 32.17 -2.96
CA LYS A 98 -11.82 32.12 -4.30
C LYS A 98 -12.88 31.03 -4.45
N ILE A 99 -13.12 30.24 -3.41
CA ILE A 99 -14.26 29.31 -3.35
C ILE A 99 -15.56 30.14 -3.48
N GLY A 100 -16.51 29.71 -4.28
CA GLY A 100 -17.71 30.48 -4.67
C GLY A 100 -17.51 31.35 -5.92
N THR A 101 -16.28 31.79 -6.20
CA THR A 101 -15.98 32.64 -7.36
C THR A 101 -15.49 31.84 -8.56
N TYR A 102 -14.71 30.77 -8.33
CA TYR A 102 -14.15 29.91 -9.37
C TYR A 102 -14.92 28.58 -9.45
N PRO A 103 -15.89 28.40 -10.37
CA PRO A 103 -16.67 27.17 -10.47
C PRO A 103 -15.80 25.95 -10.81
N SER A 104 -14.70 26.15 -11.53
CA SER A 104 -13.76 25.07 -11.86
C SER A 104 -13.06 24.51 -10.63
N LEU A 105 -12.73 25.37 -9.66
CA LEU A 105 -12.12 25.03 -8.38
C LEU A 105 -13.06 24.16 -7.54
N GLU A 106 -14.31 24.62 -7.37
CA GLU A 106 -15.33 23.91 -6.59
C GLU A 106 -15.63 22.53 -7.17
N LYS A 107 -15.83 22.48 -8.50
CA LYS A 107 -16.10 21.23 -9.20
C LYS A 107 -14.93 20.25 -9.08
N ALA A 108 -13.69 20.75 -9.11
CA ALA A 108 -12.51 19.92 -8.94
C ALA A 108 -12.39 19.38 -7.52
N PHE A 109 -12.52 20.23 -6.49
CA PHE A 109 -12.47 19.79 -5.09
C PHE A 109 -13.59 18.80 -4.74
N SER A 110 -14.80 19.02 -5.26
CA SER A 110 -15.91 18.06 -5.10
C SER A 110 -15.57 16.69 -5.69
N GLN A 111 -14.95 16.65 -6.87
CA GLN A 111 -14.50 15.40 -7.49
C GLN A 111 -13.34 14.76 -6.73
N ILE A 112 -12.36 15.55 -6.27
CA ILE A 112 -11.23 15.08 -5.46
C ILE A 112 -11.77 14.40 -4.20
N ARG A 113 -12.68 15.07 -3.48
CA ARG A 113 -13.33 14.51 -2.28
C ARG A 113 -14.00 13.17 -2.57
N LYS A 114 -14.85 13.10 -3.61
CA LYS A 114 -15.51 11.84 -4.01
C LYS A 114 -14.51 10.72 -4.33
N LYS A 115 -13.38 11.04 -4.97
CA LYS A 115 -12.33 10.06 -5.27
C LYS A 115 -11.62 9.58 -4.01
N ILE A 116 -11.28 10.49 -3.09
CA ILE A 116 -10.66 10.16 -1.81
C ILE A 116 -11.61 9.28 -0.99
N ASP A 117 -12.88 9.65 -0.87
CA ASP A 117 -13.88 8.87 -0.11
C ASP A 117 -14.01 7.45 -0.68
N LYS A 118 -14.03 7.31 -2.02
CA LYS A 118 -14.03 6.01 -2.68
C LYS A 118 -12.75 5.23 -2.38
N GLU A 119 -11.59 5.87 -2.41
CA GLU A 119 -10.31 5.22 -2.15
C GLU A 119 -10.21 4.74 -0.70
N VAL A 120 -10.66 5.53 0.26
CA VAL A 120 -10.76 5.12 1.67
C VAL A 120 -11.67 3.89 1.82
N SER A 121 -12.80 3.86 1.12
CA SER A 121 -13.69 2.70 1.08
C SER A 121 -13.00 1.46 0.50
N ASN A 122 -12.30 1.61 -0.63
CA ASN A 122 -11.55 0.53 -1.27
C ASN A 122 -10.48 -0.04 -0.32
N VAL A 123 -9.72 0.82 0.35
CA VAL A 123 -8.65 0.42 1.28
C VAL A 123 -9.22 -0.37 2.45
N ARG A 124 -10.39 0.01 2.99
CA ARG A 124 -11.07 -0.75 4.06
C ARG A 124 -11.45 -2.15 3.59
N THR A 125 -12.10 -2.28 2.44
CA THR A 125 -12.48 -3.59 1.88
C THR A 125 -11.25 -4.46 1.60
N LEU A 126 -10.17 -3.87 1.07
CA LEU A 126 -8.91 -4.61 0.87
C LEU A 126 -8.32 -5.09 2.19
N LEU A 127 -8.41 -4.31 3.26
CA LEU A 127 -7.91 -4.69 4.59
C LEU A 127 -8.73 -5.83 5.19
N GLU A 128 -10.06 -5.82 5.03
CA GLU A 128 -10.95 -6.91 5.46
C GLU A 128 -10.59 -8.23 4.75
N ILE A 129 -10.43 -8.20 3.42
CA ILE A 129 -10.03 -9.35 2.62
C ILE A 129 -8.65 -9.86 3.05
N LYS A 130 -7.68 -8.96 3.22
CA LYS A 130 -6.33 -9.30 3.68
C LYS A 130 -6.35 -10.00 5.04
N SER A 131 -7.14 -9.49 5.98
CA SER A 131 -7.25 -10.06 7.33
C SER A 131 -7.89 -11.45 7.28
N SER A 132 -8.92 -11.61 6.44
CA SER A 132 -9.59 -12.90 6.24
C SER A 132 -8.65 -13.95 5.65
N LEU A 133 -7.85 -13.57 4.65
CA LEU A 133 -6.81 -14.43 4.10
C LEU A 133 -5.74 -14.79 5.14
N GLN A 134 -5.33 -13.85 5.98
CA GLN A 134 -4.38 -14.10 7.06
C GLN A 134 -4.92 -15.11 8.09
N MET A 135 -6.20 -15.05 8.44
CA MET A 135 -6.83 -16.02 9.34
C MET A 135 -6.85 -17.42 8.73
N ILE A 136 -7.24 -17.55 7.46
CA ILE A 136 -7.25 -18.83 6.74
C ILE A 136 -5.83 -19.41 6.64
N HIS A 137 -4.85 -18.57 6.30
CA HIS A 137 -3.45 -18.99 6.22
C HIS A 137 -2.89 -19.42 7.57
N ALA A 138 -3.29 -18.76 8.66
CA ALA A 138 -2.91 -19.15 10.01
C ALA A 138 -3.54 -20.49 10.41
N ALA A 139 -4.82 -20.70 10.12
CA ALA A 139 -5.51 -21.96 10.38
C ALA A 139 -4.95 -23.13 9.55
N ALA A 140 -4.49 -22.89 8.32
CA ALA A 140 -3.84 -23.92 7.52
C ALA A 140 -2.46 -24.34 8.07
N LYS A 141 -1.81 -23.48 8.88
CA LYS A 141 -0.49 -23.73 9.47
C LYS A 141 -0.55 -24.30 10.88
N THR A 142 -1.73 -24.31 11.53
CA THR A 142 -1.83 -24.98 12.82
C THR A 142 -1.61 -26.47 12.60
N PRO A 143 -0.64 -27.10 13.28
CA PRO A 143 -0.49 -28.56 13.24
C PRO A 143 -1.82 -29.18 13.65
N GLU A 144 -2.18 -30.33 13.05
CA GLU A 144 -3.34 -31.10 13.48
C GLU A 144 -3.32 -31.19 15.01
N PRO A 145 -4.45 -30.91 15.69
CA PRO A 145 -4.50 -31.12 17.11
C PRO A 145 -4.19 -32.60 17.34
N GLU A 146 -3.02 -32.91 17.91
CA GLU A 146 -2.77 -34.25 18.45
C GLU A 146 -3.97 -34.52 19.38
N LEU A 147 -4.84 -35.45 18.97
CA LEU A 147 -5.99 -35.87 19.76
C LEU A 147 -5.43 -36.52 21.02
N ARG A 148 -5.22 -35.70 22.05
CA ARG A 148 -4.54 -36.02 23.31
C ARG A 148 -5.32 -36.99 24.20
N TYR A 149 -6.37 -37.62 23.68
CA TYR A 149 -7.27 -38.48 24.44
C TYR A 149 -7.05 -39.97 24.21
N GLU A 150 -6.48 -40.42 23.09
CA GLU A 150 -6.37 -41.87 22.87
C GLU A 150 -5.04 -42.48 23.36
N GLU A 151 -3.91 -41.76 23.33
CA GLU A 151 -2.63 -42.35 23.75
C GLU A 151 -2.53 -42.60 25.26
N ASN A 152 -3.14 -41.76 26.09
CA ASN A 152 -3.09 -41.94 27.55
C ASN A 152 -4.01 -43.09 28.00
N GLU A 153 -5.19 -43.23 27.40
CA GLU A 153 -6.12 -44.33 27.63
C GLU A 153 -5.49 -45.68 27.27
N ILE A 154 -4.83 -45.77 26.10
CA ILE A 154 -4.12 -46.99 25.66
C ILE A 154 -2.93 -47.31 26.58
N ARG A 155 -2.18 -46.32 27.06
CA ARG A 155 -1.07 -46.50 28.01
C ARG A 155 -1.55 -46.91 29.40
N LEU A 156 -2.68 -46.39 29.87
CA LEU A 156 -3.32 -46.76 31.13
C LEU A 156 -3.92 -48.18 31.06
N ALA A 157 -4.59 -48.51 29.96
CA ALA A 157 -5.14 -49.85 29.71
C ALA A 157 -4.02 -50.93 29.59
N ASN A 158 -2.87 -50.59 29.02
CA ASN A 158 -1.73 -51.50 28.93
C ASN A 158 -0.93 -51.63 30.24
N LYS A 159 -1.00 -50.66 31.15
CA LYS A 159 -0.40 -50.75 32.50
C LYS A 159 -1.13 -51.77 33.38
N GLY A 160 -2.46 -51.87 33.26
CA GLY A 160 -3.29 -52.82 34.03
C GLY A 160 -3.08 -54.30 33.63
N LYS A 161 -2.71 -54.57 32.37
CA LYS A 161 -2.53 -55.95 31.87
C LYS A 161 -1.19 -56.60 32.27
N LYS A 162 -0.16 -55.82 32.65
CA LYS A 162 1.15 -56.37 33.06
C LYS A 162 1.21 -56.87 34.51
N SER A 163 0.18 -56.61 35.32
CA SER A 163 0.16 -57.03 36.74
C SER A 163 -0.33 -58.46 36.98
N ASN A 164 -0.93 -59.13 35.99
CA ASN A 164 -1.64 -60.40 36.23
C ASN A 164 -0.97 -61.66 35.65
N THR A 165 0.31 -61.59 35.23
CA THR A 165 1.03 -62.75 34.67
C THR A 165 2.36 -63.09 35.34
N LEU A 166 2.71 -62.47 36.47
CA LEU A 166 3.91 -62.82 37.24
C LEU A 166 3.60 -63.14 38.70
N SER A 167 2.86 -64.22 38.91
CA SER A 167 2.90 -64.98 40.17
C SER A 167 2.68 -66.46 39.90
N LYS A 168 3.71 -67.11 39.37
CA LYS A 168 3.99 -68.51 39.70
C LYS A 168 5.44 -68.58 40.17
N ALA A 169 5.62 -68.43 41.48
CA ALA A 169 6.87 -68.82 42.12
C ALA A 169 6.93 -70.37 42.09
N PRO A 170 8.03 -70.98 41.65
CA PRO A 170 8.18 -72.44 41.68
C PRO A 170 8.26 -72.94 43.13
N MET A 171 7.58 -74.07 43.40
CA MET A 171 7.48 -74.67 44.73
C MET A 171 8.80 -75.35 45.10
N ALA A 172 9.18 -75.25 46.39
CA ALA A 172 10.48 -75.65 46.94
C ALA A 172 10.87 -77.14 46.71
N TRP A 173 9.94 -78.01 46.31
CA TRP A 173 10.23 -79.41 46.01
C TRP A 173 10.88 -79.64 44.63
N GLU A 174 10.73 -78.72 43.67
CA GLU A 174 11.37 -78.85 42.34
C GLU A 174 12.89 -78.59 42.39
N LYS A 175 13.39 -77.89 43.42
CA LYS A 175 14.83 -77.68 43.63
C LYS A 175 15.54 -78.86 44.28
N MET A 176 14.82 -79.89 44.75
CA MET A 176 15.42 -81.05 45.42
C MET A 176 15.72 -82.24 44.47
N LEU A 177 15.29 -82.18 43.21
CA LEU A 177 15.44 -83.30 42.25
C LEU A 177 16.58 -83.13 41.22
N LEU A 178 17.47 -82.15 41.40
CA LEU A 178 18.56 -81.86 40.45
C LEU A 178 19.97 -81.87 41.07
N ASP A 179 20.11 -82.37 42.29
CA ASP A 179 21.40 -82.62 42.94
C ASP A 179 21.56 -84.14 43.25
N THR A 180 21.84 -84.89 42.18
CA THR A 180 22.59 -86.17 42.16
C THR A 180 23.41 -86.19 40.88
#